data_AF-A0A2M7VBV1-F1
#
_entry.id   AF-A0A2M7VBV1-F1
#
_cell.length_a   1.000
_cell.length_b   1.000
_cell.length_c   1.000
_cell.angle_alpha   90.00
_cell.angle_beta   90.00
_cell.angle_gamma   90.00
#
_symmetry.space_group_name_H-M   'P 1'
#
loop_
_entity.id
_entity.type
_entity.pdbx_description
1 polymer ?
#
loop_
_entity_poly.entity_id
_entity_poly.type
_entity_poly.pdbx_seq_one_letter_code
_entity_poly.pdbx_strand_id
1 'polypeptide(L)'
;MSERPMPREIRFAGEDVKINELKKAIDTYFEEKQKDGISENDRKRIWESFSDKYKRTIKRTRRDGGVITPEKSSQIATELLSEARTLVEGLAQEKKESLSPELLNRYGAEQEFLRRVEKAKKDGDVVVLVTFDLDGFKTINDTIGHTDGDNFLKELAEKLNTSIRPEDIGIRFSGDEFGVLMSVPEEQKDNIKTFVERIVHKVETAVKRPDKTNQEMSTGYIIVENDEPDNENFFENSRKKSDKGSEVSKLIKIQKIINGEVTTSKDRVVSSDKTEGYFEDGEKEKLAYVRQVMRPMREVLKNKPEQEIVEAALQCYEKLVEKK
;
A
#
# COMPACT_ATOMS: atom_id res chain seq x y z
N MET A 1 2.73 57.16 -5.01
CA MET A 1 3.80 56.16 -4.91
C MET A 1 4.04 55.62 -6.31
N SER A 2 5.24 55.81 -6.86
CA SER A 2 5.59 55.38 -8.22
C SER A 2 5.50 53.84 -8.32
N GLU A 3 4.69 53.34 -9.25
CA GLU A 3 4.76 51.93 -9.65
C GLU A 3 6.20 51.62 -10.08
N ARG A 4 6.89 50.74 -9.35
CA ARG A 4 8.17 50.21 -9.81
C ARG A 4 7.89 49.52 -11.15
N PRO A 5 8.67 49.81 -12.21
CA PRO A 5 8.50 49.12 -13.47
C PRO A 5 8.61 47.61 -13.22
N MET A 6 7.65 46.84 -13.71
CA MET A 6 7.69 45.39 -13.56
C MET A 6 9.03 44.86 -14.11
N PRO A 7 9.73 43.99 -13.37
CA PRO A 7 10.95 43.35 -13.85
C PRO A 7 10.72 42.72 -15.22
N ARG A 8 11.70 42.80 -16.13
CA ARG A 8 11.58 42.12 -17.43
C ARG A 8 11.86 40.62 -17.32
N GLU A 9 12.55 40.22 -16.25
CA GLU A 9 13.04 38.88 -15.97
C GLU A 9 12.84 38.55 -14.48
N ILE A 10 12.58 37.28 -14.19
CA ILE A 10 12.34 36.70 -12.87
C ILE A 10 13.22 35.46 -12.70
N ARG A 11 13.65 35.18 -11.48
CA ARG A 11 14.45 33.99 -11.20
C ARG A 11 13.55 32.78 -10.98
N PHE A 12 13.77 31.71 -11.73
CA PHE A 12 13.02 30.46 -11.68
C PHE A 12 14.00 29.28 -11.74
N ALA A 13 13.91 28.35 -10.79
CA ALA A 13 14.80 27.19 -10.67
C ALA A 13 16.32 27.51 -10.70
N GLY A 14 16.70 28.75 -10.34
CA GLY A 14 18.09 29.21 -10.32
C GLY A 14 18.51 30.04 -11.54
N GLU A 15 17.70 30.05 -12.60
CA GLU A 15 17.94 30.74 -13.87
C GLU A 15 17.06 31.98 -14.04
N ASP A 16 17.51 32.93 -14.86
CA ASP A 16 16.72 34.13 -15.21
C ASP A 16 15.79 33.83 -16.39
N VAL A 17 14.49 34.02 -16.17
CA VAL A 17 13.42 33.69 -17.13
C VAL A 17 12.56 34.92 -17.37
N LYS A 18 12.19 35.18 -18.62
CA LYS A 18 11.22 36.25 -18.94
C LYS A 18 9.85 35.89 -18.37
N ILE A 19 9.16 36.87 -17.80
CA ILE A 19 7.86 36.65 -17.12
C ILE A 19 6.84 35.94 -18.02
N ASN A 20 6.78 36.30 -19.30
CA ASN A 20 5.87 35.70 -20.29
C ASN A 20 6.28 34.27 -20.71
N GLU A 21 7.48 33.83 -20.37
CA GLU A 21 8.02 32.51 -20.70
C GLU A 21 8.01 31.54 -19.51
N LEU A 22 7.60 31.99 -18.30
CA LEU A 22 7.57 31.16 -17.09
C LEU A 22 6.84 29.82 -17.31
N LYS A 23 5.67 29.84 -17.97
CA LYS A 23 4.92 28.61 -18.26
C LYS A 23 5.74 27.62 -19.08
N LYS A 24 6.39 28.12 -20.13
CA LYS A 24 7.24 27.32 -21.02
C LYS A 24 8.46 26.78 -20.26
N ALA A 25 9.06 27.59 -19.38
CA ALA A 25 10.17 27.15 -18.54
C ALA A 25 9.78 26.03 -17.56
N ILE A 26 8.58 26.09 -16.98
CA ILE A 26 8.05 25.00 -16.15
C ILE A 26 7.82 23.74 -17.02
N ASP A 27 7.19 23.89 -18.20
CA ASP A 27 6.96 22.76 -19.12
C ASP A 27 8.31 22.08 -19.50
N THR A 28 9.31 22.86 -19.95
CA THR A 28 10.66 22.37 -20.30
C THR A 28 11.38 21.73 -19.12
N TYR A 29 11.18 22.20 -17.89
CA TYR A 29 11.77 21.56 -16.71
C TYR A 29 11.26 20.12 -16.53
N PHE A 30 9.95 19.91 -16.71
CA PHE A 30 9.38 18.56 -16.69
C PHE A 30 9.87 17.74 -17.89
N GLU A 31 9.90 18.35 -19.10
CA GLU A 31 10.77 18.11 -20.28
C GLU A 31 12.03 17.26 -20.05
N GLU A 32 13.02 17.92 -19.45
CA GLU A 32 14.38 17.40 -19.35
C GLU A 32 14.49 16.26 -18.34
N LYS A 33 13.63 16.26 -17.31
CA LYS A 33 13.61 15.25 -16.26
C LYS A 33 13.02 13.90 -16.67
N GLN A 34 12.46 13.77 -17.89
CA GLN A 34 12.09 12.48 -18.48
C GLN A 34 13.30 11.56 -18.69
N LYS A 35 14.53 12.09 -18.72
CA LYS A 35 15.74 11.28 -18.88
C LYS A 35 16.10 10.50 -17.60
N ASP A 36 15.55 10.89 -16.44
CA ASP A 36 15.91 10.37 -15.12
C ASP A 36 14.97 9.25 -14.64
N GLY A 37 14.52 8.34 -15.51
CA GLY A 37 13.85 7.08 -15.11
C GLY A 37 12.40 7.19 -14.59
N ILE A 38 11.76 8.34 -14.79
CA ILE A 38 10.35 8.62 -14.43
C ILE A 38 9.44 8.26 -15.60
N SER A 39 8.30 7.59 -15.36
CA SER A 39 7.37 7.24 -16.46
C SER A 39 6.58 8.46 -16.95
N GLU A 40 6.05 8.39 -18.18
CA GLU A 40 5.25 9.47 -18.76
C GLU A 40 3.96 9.77 -17.96
N ASN A 41 3.37 8.73 -17.36
CA ASN A 41 2.20 8.87 -16.48
C ASN A 41 2.55 9.58 -15.16
N ASP A 42 3.70 9.26 -14.59
CA ASP A 42 4.19 9.89 -13.37
C ASP A 42 4.42 11.39 -13.59
N ARG A 43 4.99 11.76 -14.76
CA ARG A 43 5.13 13.15 -15.16
C ARG A 43 3.77 13.84 -15.22
N LYS A 44 2.79 13.24 -15.88
CA LYS A 44 1.45 13.82 -16.02
C LYS A 44 0.80 14.06 -14.66
N ARG A 45 0.91 13.10 -13.74
CA ARG A 45 0.35 13.20 -12.39
C ARG A 45 1.06 14.24 -11.53
N ILE A 46 2.40 14.29 -11.59
CA ILE A 46 3.18 15.31 -10.88
C ILE A 46 2.85 16.69 -11.43
N TRP A 47 2.71 16.83 -12.76
CA TRP A 47 2.30 18.07 -13.40
C TRP A 47 0.90 18.50 -12.97
N GLU A 48 -0.07 17.59 -12.96
CA GLU A 48 -1.44 17.87 -12.54
C GLU A 48 -1.49 18.30 -11.06
N SER A 49 -0.82 17.54 -10.18
CA SER A 49 -0.69 17.87 -8.76
C SER A 49 -0.02 19.23 -8.53
N PHE A 50 1.10 19.48 -9.23
CA PHE A 50 1.79 20.77 -9.20
C PHE A 50 0.89 21.91 -9.66
N SER A 51 0.24 21.76 -10.83
CA SER A 51 -0.67 22.74 -11.42
C SER A 51 -1.81 23.09 -10.45
N ASP A 52 -2.42 22.08 -9.81
CA ASP A 52 -3.53 22.30 -8.91
C ASP A 52 -3.11 22.91 -7.58
N LYS A 53 -1.96 22.50 -7.04
CA LYS A 53 -1.39 23.11 -5.83
C LYS A 53 -0.99 24.56 -6.10
N TYR A 54 -0.38 24.84 -7.25
CA TYR A 54 -0.05 26.18 -7.71
C TYR A 54 -1.30 27.07 -7.83
N LYS A 55 -2.34 26.62 -8.55
CA LYS A 55 -3.61 27.36 -8.67
C LYS A 55 -4.24 27.64 -7.31
N ARG A 56 -4.23 26.66 -6.39
CA ARG A 56 -4.77 26.81 -5.03
C ARG A 56 -3.99 27.83 -4.21
N THR A 57 -2.66 27.78 -4.23
CA THR A 57 -1.80 28.73 -3.50
C THR A 57 -2.00 30.15 -4.03
N ILE A 58 -2.05 30.34 -5.35
CA ILE A 58 -2.33 31.65 -5.97
C ILE A 58 -3.71 32.18 -5.56
N LYS A 59 -4.76 31.34 -5.58
CA LYS A 59 -6.10 31.73 -5.12
C LYS A 59 -6.12 32.12 -3.64
N ARG A 60 -5.43 31.35 -2.80
CA ARG A 60 -5.36 31.60 -1.35
C ARG A 60 -4.65 32.92 -1.04
N THR A 61 -3.48 33.16 -1.65
CA THR A 61 -2.74 34.42 -1.45
C THR A 61 -3.54 35.64 -1.88
N ARG A 62 -4.34 35.55 -2.96
CA ARG A 62 -5.27 36.63 -3.34
C ARG A 62 -6.37 36.86 -2.31
N ARG A 63 -6.95 35.77 -1.78
CA ARG A 63 -8.00 35.82 -0.76
C ARG A 63 -7.50 36.45 0.54
N ASP A 64 -6.25 36.22 0.90
CA ASP A 64 -5.62 36.76 2.11
C ASP A 64 -5.14 38.23 1.93
N GLY A 65 -5.59 38.91 0.87
CA GLY A 65 -5.26 40.31 0.56
C GLY A 65 -3.91 40.53 -0.10
N GLY A 66 -3.20 39.46 -0.46
CA GLY A 66 -1.88 39.51 -1.11
C GLY A 66 -1.97 39.81 -2.61
N VAL A 67 -1.05 40.66 -3.09
CA VAL A 67 -0.86 40.92 -4.52
C VAL A 67 0.02 39.83 -5.13
N ILE A 68 -0.45 39.19 -6.20
CA ILE A 68 0.34 38.22 -6.97
C ILE A 68 1.15 38.98 -8.01
N THR A 69 2.38 39.34 -7.65
CA THR A 69 3.35 39.86 -8.61
C THR A 69 4.03 38.71 -9.37
N PRO A 70 4.62 38.97 -10.55
CA PRO A 70 5.41 37.97 -11.28
C PRO A 70 6.50 37.31 -10.42
N GLU A 71 7.17 38.07 -9.56
CA GLU A 71 8.21 37.58 -8.65
C GLU A 71 7.61 36.62 -7.62
N LYS A 72 6.44 36.96 -7.06
CA LYS A 72 5.76 36.09 -6.10
C LYS A 72 5.26 34.80 -6.77
N SER A 73 4.77 34.91 -8.00
CA SER A 73 4.40 33.77 -8.83
C SER A 73 5.58 32.84 -9.08
N SER A 74 6.76 33.41 -9.42
CA SER A 74 8.01 32.67 -9.63
C SER A 74 8.48 31.98 -8.36
N GLN A 75 8.40 32.67 -7.22
CA GLN A 75 8.77 32.11 -5.93
C GLN A 75 7.89 30.90 -5.57
N ILE A 76 6.56 31.03 -5.68
CA ILE A 76 5.62 29.94 -5.41
C ILE A 76 5.89 28.75 -6.36
N ALA A 77 6.11 29.02 -7.65
CA ALA A 77 6.44 27.96 -8.61
C ALA A 77 7.75 27.25 -8.26
N THR A 78 8.79 27.99 -7.86
CA THR A 78 10.10 27.45 -7.48
C THR A 78 10.03 26.58 -6.22
N GLU A 79 9.30 27.03 -5.18
CA GLU A 79 9.08 26.26 -3.96
C GLU A 79 8.36 24.94 -4.27
N LEU A 80 7.26 25.00 -5.03
CA LEU A 80 6.49 23.81 -5.40
C LEU A 80 7.27 22.84 -6.30
N LEU A 81 8.18 23.34 -7.15
CA LEU A 81 9.06 22.49 -7.94
C LEU A 81 10.12 21.78 -7.10
N SER A 82 10.66 22.46 -6.08
CA SER A 82 11.58 21.82 -5.13
C SER A 82 10.91 20.68 -4.36
N GLU A 83 9.65 20.86 -3.97
CA GLU A 83 8.84 19.80 -3.36
C GLU A 83 8.61 18.63 -4.34
N ALA A 84 8.20 18.93 -5.57
CA ALA A 84 8.01 17.91 -6.61
C ALA A 84 9.30 17.15 -6.92
N ARG A 85 10.45 17.85 -6.95
CA ARG A 85 11.78 17.26 -7.11
C ARG A 85 12.12 16.28 -5.99
N THR A 86 11.86 16.66 -4.75
CA THR A 86 12.14 15.82 -3.58
C THR A 86 11.28 14.55 -3.62
N LEU A 87 10.02 14.67 -4.05
CA LEU A 87 9.12 13.54 -4.25
C LEU A 87 9.65 12.59 -5.34
N VAL A 88 10.06 13.14 -6.48
CA VAL A 88 10.62 12.37 -7.60
C VAL A 88 11.91 11.66 -7.21
N GLU A 89 12.83 12.37 -6.57
CA GLU A 89 14.10 11.79 -6.11
C GLU A 89 13.86 10.69 -5.06
N GLY A 90 12.88 10.87 -4.17
CA GLY A 90 12.44 9.82 -3.24
C GLY A 90 11.87 8.58 -3.95
N LEU A 91 10.99 8.77 -4.93
CA LEU A 91 10.41 7.67 -5.73
C LEU A 91 11.47 6.92 -6.54
N ALA A 92 12.44 7.63 -7.11
CA ALA A 92 13.54 7.03 -7.86
C ALA A 92 14.52 6.27 -6.95
N GLN A 93 14.78 6.78 -5.73
CA GLN A 93 15.64 6.13 -4.75
C GLN A 93 15.00 4.84 -4.19
N GLU A 94 13.71 4.87 -3.84
CA GLU A 94 12.96 3.68 -3.40
C GLU A 94 12.98 2.55 -4.44
N LYS A 95 12.99 2.91 -5.73
CA LYS A 95 13.06 1.95 -6.85
C LYS A 95 14.44 1.30 -6.99
N LYS A 96 15.52 2.01 -6.62
CA LYS A 96 16.91 1.59 -6.80
C LYS A 96 17.47 0.77 -5.63
N GLU A 97 16.88 0.92 -4.45
CA GLU A 97 17.27 0.23 -3.21
C GLU A 97 16.26 -0.84 -2.76
N SER A 98 15.28 -1.18 -3.61
CA SER A 98 14.24 -2.15 -3.26
C SER A 98 14.86 -3.50 -2.89
N LEU A 99 14.61 -3.92 -1.64
CA LEU A 99 14.91 -5.27 -1.14
C LEU A 99 14.21 -6.38 -1.95
N SER A 100 13.26 -6.04 -2.83
CA SER A 100 12.50 -7.01 -3.64
C SER A 100 12.31 -6.43 -5.05
N PRO A 101 13.37 -6.37 -5.88
CA PRO A 101 13.31 -5.71 -7.19
C PRO A 101 12.37 -6.42 -8.18
N GLU A 102 12.03 -7.69 -7.94
CA GLU A 102 11.08 -8.47 -8.76
C GLU A 102 9.63 -8.04 -8.54
N LEU A 103 9.33 -7.35 -7.44
CA LEU A 103 7.98 -6.92 -7.08
C LEU A 103 7.82 -5.41 -7.29
N LEU A 104 6.59 -4.99 -7.60
CA LEU A 104 6.29 -3.56 -7.58
C LEU A 104 6.27 -3.03 -6.15
N ASN A 105 6.82 -1.84 -5.95
CA ASN A 105 6.59 -1.07 -4.75
C ASN A 105 5.16 -0.48 -4.76
N ARG A 106 4.74 0.13 -3.64
CA ARG A 106 3.42 0.77 -3.51
C ARG A 106 3.09 1.70 -4.67
N TYR A 107 4.07 2.49 -5.12
CA TYR A 107 3.88 3.44 -6.21
C TYR A 107 3.62 2.75 -7.55
N GLY A 108 4.46 1.78 -7.92
CA GLY A 108 4.28 1.00 -9.14
C GLY A 108 2.94 0.25 -9.14
N ALA A 109 2.55 -0.30 -7.99
CA ALA A 109 1.27 -0.97 -7.81
C ALA A 109 0.08 -0.04 -8.05
N GLU A 110 0.13 1.21 -7.58
CA GLU A 110 -0.94 2.19 -7.81
C GLU A 110 -1.10 2.50 -9.30
N GLN A 111 0.00 2.75 -10.01
CA GLN A 111 -0.04 3.08 -11.45
C GLN A 111 -0.62 1.93 -12.25
N GLU A 112 -0.18 0.71 -11.95
CA GLU A 112 -0.64 -0.49 -12.63
C GLU A 112 -2.09 -0.83 -12.30
N PHE A 113 -2.52 -0.63 -11.06
CA PHE A 113 -3.91 -0.78 -10.63
C PHE A 113 -4.82 0.13 -11.46
N LEU A 114 -4.53 1.43 -11.52
CA LEU A 114 -5.33 2.39 -12.28
C LEU A 114 -5.36 2.03 -13.78
N ARG A 115 -4.22 1.60 -14.34
CA ARG A 115 -4.13 1.14 -15.73
C ARG A 115 -5.01 -0.08 -15.99
N ARG A 116 -5.02 -1.06 -15.08
CA ARG A 116 -5.84 -2.27 -15.20
C ARG A 116 -7.32 -1.99 -15.04
N VAL A 117 -7.70 -1.10 -14.11
CA VAL A 117 -9.11 -0.67 -13.95
C VAL A 117 -9.63 -0.05 -15.24
N GLU A 118 -8.84 0.85 -15.85
CA GLU A 118 -9.25 1.50 -17.10
C GLU A 118 -9.31 0.52 -18.29
N LYS A 119 -8.47 -0.52 -18.27
CA LYS A 119 -8.53 -1.60 -19.25
C LYS A 119 -9.74 -2.52 -19.03
N ALA A 120 -10.01 -2.88 -17.78
CA ALA A 120 -11.13 -3.74 -17.37
C ALA A 120 -12.49 -3.17 -17.81
N LYS A 121 -12.67 -1.85 -17.76
CA LYS A 121 -13.84 -1.14 -18.33
C LYS A 121 -14.13 -1.47 -19.80
N LYS A 122 -13.11 -1.79 -20.59
CA LYS A 122 -13.22 -2.05 -22.03
C LYS A 122 -13.34 -3.54 -22.33
N ASP A 123 -12.60 -4.35 -21.59
CA ASP A 123 -12.46 -5.78 -21.85
C ASP A 123 -13.54 -6.60 -21.13
N GLY A 124 -14.23 -6.02 -20.15
CA GLY A 124 -15.22 -6.71 -19.31
C GLY A 124 -14.59 -7.57 -18.21
N ASP A 125 -13.30 -7.41 -17.95
CA ASP A 125 -12.61 -8.04 -16.82
C ASP A 125 -12.97 -7.33 -15.51
N VAL A 126 -12.64 -7.96 -14.38
CA VAL A 126 -12.52 -7.34 -13.06
C VAL A 126 -11.07 -7.25 -12.61
N VAL A 127 -10.76 -6.26 -11.79
CA VAL A 127 -9.44 -6.13 -11.16
C VAL A 127 -9.50 -6.66 -9.74
N VAL A 128 -8.57 -7.53 -9.37
CA VAL A 128 -8.48 -8.07 -8.01
C VAL A 128 -7.22 -7.56 -7.35
N LEU A 129 -7.38 -6.86 -6.23
CA LEU A 129 -6.27 -6.46 -5.37
C LEU A 129 -6.27 -7.33 -4.13
N VAL A 130 -5.21 -8.13 -3.98
CA VAL A 130 -4.96 -8.99 -2.81
C VAL A 130 -3.93 -8.30 -1.93
N THR A 131 -4.17 -8.22 -0.63
CA THR A 131 -3.19 -7.76 0.37
C THR A 131 -2.99 -8.82 1.44
N PHE A 132 -1.74 -9.04 1.83
CA PHE A 132 -1.43 -9.93 2.94
C PHE A 132 -0.24 -9.46 3.76
N ASP A 133 -0.35 -9.72 5.06
CA ASP A 133 0.62 -9.41 6.11
C ASP A 133 1.28 -10.71 6.59
N LEU A 134 2.60 -10.70 6.78
CA LEU A 134 3.31 -11.87 7.28
C LEU A 134 3.08 -12.07 8.77
N ASP A 135 2.48 -13.20 9.13
CA ASP A 135 2.22 -13.51 10.53
C ASP A 135 3.54 -13.69 11.30
N GLY A 136 3.77 -12.84 12.30
CA GLY A 136 4.88 -12.99 13.25
C GLY A 136 6.27 -12.74 12.64
N PHE A 137 6.38 -11.92 11.61
CA PHE A 137 7.67 -11.55 11.01
C PHE A 137 8.61 -10.84 11.98
N LYS A 138 8.09 -10.01 12.90
CA LYS A 138 8.91 -9.40 13.97
C LYS A 138 9.68 -10.45 14.78
N THR A 139 9.02 -11.55 15.15
CA THR A 139 9.66 -12.67 15.88
C THR A 139 10.78 -13.32 15.06
N ILE A 140 10.66 -13.35 13.73
CA ILE A 140 11.75 -13.79 12.85
C ILE A 140 12.93 -12.85 13.00
N ASN A 141 12.74 -11.53 12.82
CA ASN A 141 13.79 -10.53 13.01
C ASN A 141 14.47 -10.64 14.39
N ASP A 142 13.69 -10.83 15.46
CA ASP A 142 14.22 -10.96 16.81
C ASP A 142 15.03 -12.26 17.02
N THR A 143 14.78 -13.29 16.19
CA THR A 143 15.44 -14.60 16.27
C THR A 143 16.71 -14.67 15.44
N ILE A 144 16.67 -14.18 14.19
CA ILE A 144 17.79 -14.31 13.23
C ILE A 144 18.48 -12.97 12.93
N GLY A 145 17.99 -11.86 13.47
CA GLY A 145 18.50 -10.53 13.19
C GLY A 145 17.93 -9.91 11.92
N HIS A 146 17.97 -8.57 11.85
CA HIS A 146 17.37 -7.81 10.74
C HIS A 146 17.96 -8.15 9.37
N THR A 147 19.28 -8.38 9.27
CA THR A 147 19.92 -8.72 7.99
C THR A 147 19.40 -10.03 7.41
N ASP A 148 19.23 -11.06 8.25
CA ASP A 148 18.68 -12.34 7.80
C ASP A 148 17.16 -12.27 7.62
N GLY A 149 16.47 -11.40 8.37
CA GLY A 149 15.10 -11.00 8.11
C GLY A 149 14.91 -10.37 6.72
N ASP A 150 15.82 -9.51 6.28
CA ASP A 150 15.80 -8.93 4.93
C ASP A 150 16.02 -10.00 3.85
N ASN A 151 16.88 -10.99 4.11
CA ASN A 151 17.06 -12.14 3.23
C ASN A 151 15.80 -13.02 3.18
N PHE A 152 15.12 -13.19 4.31
CA PHE A 152 13.84 -13.89 4.36
C PHE A 152 12.76 -13.16 3.54
N LEU A 153 12.69 -11.82 3.60
CA LEU A 153 11.77 -11.04 2.78
C LEU A 153 12.10 -11.11 1.27
N LYS A 154 13.39 -11.21 0.91
CA LYS A 154 13.83 -11.46 -0.47
C LYS A 154 13.37 -12.83 -0.96
N GLU A 155 13.58 -13.88 -0.17
CA GLU A 155 13.12 -15.23 -0.50
C GLU A 155 11.60 -15.25 -0.69
N LEU A 156 10.85 -14.63 0.23
CA LEU A 156 9.39 -14.56 0.11
C LEU A 156 8.96 -13.81 -1.15
N ALA A 157 9.65 -12.74 -1.53
CA ALA A 157 9.37 -12.00 -2.76
C ALA A 157 9.58 -12.87 -4.02
N GLU A 158 10.68 -13.63 -4.07
CA GLU A 158 10.97 -14.57 -5.15
C GLU A 158 9.90 -15.68 -5.22
N LYS A 159 9.52 -16.26 -4.07
CA LYS A 159 8.48 -17.30 -4.01
C LYS A 159 7.10 -16.76 -4.39
N LEU A 160 6.79 -15.51 -4.03
CA LEU A 160 5.56 -14.86 -4.48
C LEU A 160 5.54 -14.71 -6.01
N ASN A 161 6.61 -14.15 -6.58
CA ASN A 161 6.70 -13.90 -8.02
C ASN A 161 6.61 -15.20 -8.85
N THR A 162 7.15 -16.31 -8.33
CA THR A 162 7.06 -17.63 -8.97
C THR A 162 5.75 -18.38 -8.70
N SER A 163 4.94 -17.92 -7.74
CA SER A 163 3.65 -18.54 -7.38
C SER A 163 2.45 -18.00 -8.16
N ILE A 164 2.59 -16.81 -8.75
CA ILE A 164 1.57 -16.11 -9.55
C ILE A 164 1.75 -16.38 -11.05
N ARG A 165 0.76 -15.99 -11.87
CA ARG A 165 0.85 -16.13 -13.33
C ARG A 165 1.71 -15.01 -13.93
N PRO A 166 2.29 -15.18 -15.14
CA PRO A 166 3.09 -14.14 -15.79
C PRO A 166 2.38 -12.79 -15.99
N GLU A 167 1.06 -12.80 -16.11
CA GLU A 167 0.22 -11.61 -16.24
C GLU A 167 -0.20 -10.99 -14.90
N ASP A 168 -0.04 -11.70 -13.79
CA ASP A 168 -0.29 -11.18 -12.45
C ASP A 168 0.94 -10.41 -11.95
N ILE A 169 0.74 -9.49 -11.02
CA ILE A 169 1.83 -8.66 -10.49
C ILE A 169 1.93 -8.83 -8.99
N GLY A 170 3.10 -9.25 -8.51
CA GLY A 170 3.42 -9.25 -7.10
C GLY A 170 3.85 -7.86 -6.63
N ILE A 171 3.45 -7.52 -5.40
CA ILE A 171 3.62 -6.19 -4.82
C ILE A 171 4.26 -6.34 -3.44
N ARG A 172 5.19 -5.46 -3.11
CA ARG A 172 5.63 -5.21 -1.74
C ARG A 172 5.30 -3.77 -1.36
N PHE A 173 4.36 -3.60 -0.44
CA PHE A 173 3.88 -2.26 -0.07
C PHE A 173 4.86 -1.54 0.85
N SER A 174 5.30 -2.23 1.89
CA SER A 174 6.24 -1.75 2.91
C SER A 174 6.60 -2.92 3.84
N GLY A 175 7.77 -2.89 4.48
CA GLY A 175 8.11 -3.86 5.53
C GLY A 175 7.81 -5.32 5.15
N ASP A 176 6.88 -5.92 5.86
CA ASP A 176 6.32 -7.27 5.75
C ASP A 176 4.91 -7.33 5.10
N GLU A 177 4.47 -6.24 4.47
CA GLU A 177 3.20 -6.16 3.74
C GLU A 177 3.41 -6.42 2.25
N PHE A 178 2.69 -7.43 1.73
CA PHE A 178 2.75 -7.87 0.35
C PHE A 178 1.36 -7.86 -0.29
N GLY A 179 1.33 -8.03 -1.61
CA GLY A 179 0.09 -8.14 -2.35
C GLY A 179 0.25 -8.74 -3.72
N VAL A 180 -0.88 -8.98 -4.36
CA VAL A 180 -0.96 -9.40 -5.76
C VAL A 180 -2.05 -8.60 -6.44
N LEU A 181 -1.77 -8.15 -7.66
CA LEU A 181 -2.72 -7.50 -8.54
C LEU A 181 -3.01 -8.41 -9.74
N MET A 182 -4.28 -8.77 -9.91
CA MET A 182 -4.74 -9.69 -10.95
C MET A 182 -5.82 -9.03 -11.82
N SER A 183 -5.91 -9.46 -13.07
CA SER A 183 -7.07 -9.20 -13.94
C SER A 183 -7.76 -10.53 -14.18
N VAL A 184 -9.06 -10.59 -13.90
CA VAL A 184 -9.84 -11.83 -13.97
C VAL A 184 -11.06 -11.57 -14.85
N PRO A 185 -11.35 -12.42 -15.85
CA PRO A 185 -12.58 -12.28 -16.61
C PRO A 185 -13.82 -12.33 -15.70
N GLU A 186 -14.84 -11.50 -15.96
CA GLU A 186 -16.06 -11.42 -15.14
C GLU A 186 -16.70 -12.80 -14.94
N GLU A 187 -16.70 -13.65 -15.96
CA GLU A 187 -17.28 -15.00 -15.88
C GLU A 187 -16.52 -15.94 -14.92
N GLN A 188 -15.31 -15.57 -14.49
CA GLN A 188 -14.50 -16.32 -13.52
C GLN A 188 -14.51 -15.70 -12.13
N LYS A 189 -15.32 -14.67 -11.89
CA LYS A 189 -15.38 -13.95 -10.61
C LYS A 189 -15.64 -14.85 -9.40
N ASP A 190 -16.50 -15.84 -9.54
CA ASP A 190 -16.78 -16.82 -8.48
C ASP A 190 -15.56 -17.68 -8.11
N ASN A 191 -14.58 -17.81 -9.01
CA ASN A 191 -13.35 -18.57 -8.79
C ASN A 191 -12.22 -17.73 -8.15
N ILE A 192 -12.40 -16.42 -7.97
CA ILE A 192 -11.35 -15.52 -7.46
C ILE A 192 -10.84 -16.00 -6.11
N LYS A 193 -11.71 -16.37 -5.17
CA LYS A 193 -11.29 -16.89 -3.86
C LYS A 193 -10.35 -18.08 -4.01
N THR A 194 -10.69 -19.04 -4.87
CA THR A 194 -9.86 -20.22 -5.14
C THR A 194 -8.53 -19.86 -5.80
N PHE A 195 -8.49 -18.85 -6.65
CA PHE A 195 -7.23 -18.37 -7.23
C PHE A 195 -6.32 -17.77 -6.15
N VAL A 196 -6.87 -16.92 -5.26
CA VAL A 196 -6.13 -16.32 -4.13
C VAL A 196 -5.64 -17.40 -3.17
N GLU A 197 -6.50 -18.34 -2.78
CA GLU A 197 -6.16 -19.48 -1.92
C GLU A 197 -4.99 -20.30 -2.49
N ARG A 198 -4.99 -20.53 -3.80
CA ARG A 198 -3.91 -21.25 -4.47
C ARG A 198 -2.59 -20.50 -4.42
N ILE A 199 -2.60 -19.18 -4.61
CA ILE A 199 -1.39 -18.34 -4.50
C ILE A 199 -0.86 -18.39 -3.07
N VAL A 200 -1.72 -18.11 -2.08
CA VAL A 200 -1.37 -18.13 -0.66
C VAL A 200 -0.78 -19.47 -0.24
N HIS A 201 -1.42 -20.57 -0.63
CA HIS A 201 -0.94 -21.91 -0.31
C HIS A 201 0.43 -22.22 -0.92
N LYS A 202 0.68 -21.82 -2.17
CA LYS A 202 1.99 -22.00 -2.81
C LYS A 202 3.09 -21.23 -2.09
N VAL A 203 2.83 -19.98 -1.72
CA VAL A 203 3.83 -19.16 -1.01
C VAL A 203 4.08 -19.71 0.39
N GLU A 204 3.02 -20.02 1.15
CA GLU A 204 3.12 -20.59 2.51
C GLU A 204 3.91 -21.91 2.53
N THR A 205 3.72 -22.77 1.53
CA THR A 205 4.44 -24.06 1.47
C THR A 205 5.87 -23.93 0.96
N ALA A 206 6.16 -22.89 0.17
CA ALA A 206 7.48 -22.64 -0.39
C ALA A 206 8.44 -21.90 0.56
N VAL A 207 7.92 -21.14 1.54
CA VAL A 207 8.73 -20.31 2.44
C VAL A 207 8.74 -20.89 3.85
N LYS A 208 9.93 -21.23 4.34
CA LYS A 208 10.14 -21.81 5.67
C LYS A 208 10.67 -20.79 6.64
N ARG A 209 10.10 -20.76 7.84
CA ARG A 209 10.61 -20.01 8.98
C ARG A 209 11.90 -20.67 9.51
N PRO A 210 12.73 -19.95 10.30
CA PRO A 210 13.95 -20.52 10.90
C PRO A 210 13.71 -21.77 11.75
N ASP A 211 12.54 -21.88 12.37
CA ASP A 211 12.09 -23.05 13.15
C ASP A 211 11.55 -24.20 12.28
N LYS A 212 11.66 -24.09 10.95
CA LYS A 212 11.21 -25.04 9.92
C LYS A 212 9.70 -25.14 9.72
N THR A 213 8.92 -24.33 10.42
CA THR A 213 7.48 -24.19 10.13
C THR A 213 7.25 -23.37 8.87
N ASN A 214 6.04 -23.40 8.31
CA ASN A 214 5.68 -22.59 7.15
C ASN A 214 5.47 -21.13 7.58
N GLN A 215 5.81 -20.18 6.70
CA GLN A 215 5.41 -18.79 6.92
C GLN A 215 3.93 -18.60 6.63
N GLU A 216 3.16 -18.35 7.68
CA GLU A 216 1.74 -18.01 7.55
C GLU A 216 1.53 -16.56 7.10
N MET A 217 0.38 -16.28 6.51
CA MET A 217 -0.02 -14.95 6.10
C MET A 217 -1.50 -14.71 6.32
N SER A 218 -1.84 -13.48 6.69
CA SER A 218 -3.22 -13.05 6.86
C SER A 218 -3.68 -12.27 5.64
N THR A 219 -4.63 -12.83 4.90
CA THR A 219 -4.92 -12.40 3.52
C THR A 219 -6.33 -11.85 3.36
N GLY A 220 -6.40 -10.63 2.83
CA GLY A 220 -7.62 -10.01 2.33
C GLY A 220 -7.54 -9.79 0.82
N TYR A 221 -8.69 -9.68 0.16
CA TYR A 221 -8.75 -9.21 -1.21
C TYR A 221 -10.02 -8.40 -1.47
N ILE A 222 -9.96 -7.54 -2.48
CA ILE A 222 -11.11 -6.84 -3.04
C ILE A 222 -11.24 -7.14 -4.53
N ILE A 223 -12.48 -7.27 -4.99
CA ILE A 223 -12.83 -7.27 -6.40
C ILE A 223 -13.29 -5.86 -6.75
N VAL A 224 -12.61 -5.26 -7.72
CA VAL A 224 -12.95 -3.94 -8.25
C VAL A 224 -13.68 -4.15 -9.56
N GLU A 225 -14.98 -3.87 -9.52
CA GLU A 225 -15.87 -4.00 -10.67
C GLU A 225 -15.51 -2.99 -11.75
N ASN A 226 -15.83 -3.32 -13.00
CA ASN A 226 -15.55 -2.46 -14.13
C ASN A 226 -16.36 -1.15 -14.11
N ASP A 227 -17.47 -1.08 -13.37
CA ASP A 227 -18.32 0.10 -13.26
C ASP A 227 -18.03 0.95 -12.00
N GLU A 228 -17.09 0.53 -11.14
CA GLU A 228 -16.73 1.33 -9.96
C GLU A 228 -16.11 2.68 -10.39
N PRO A 229 -16.59 3.81 -9.84
CA PRO A 229 -16.08 5.13 -10.19
C PRO A 229 -14.66 5.33 -9.64
N ASP A 230 -13.71 5.55 -10.55
CA ASP A 230 -12.32 5.93 -10.23
C ASP A 230 -12.29 7.36 -9.68
N ASN A 231 -12.34 7.47 -8.35
CA ASN A 231 -12.34 8.73 -7.61
C ASN A 231 -10.96 9.06 -7.04
N GLU A 232 -10.82 10.25 -6.45
CA GLU A 232 -9.57 10.62 -5.80
C GLU A 232 -9.23 9.60 -4.69
N ASN A 233 -7.99 9.09 -4.72
CA ASN A 233 -7.49 8.03 -3.83
C ASN A 233 -8.11 6.65 -4.05
N PHE A 234 -8.59 6.33 -5.26
CA PHE A 234 -9.23 5.05 -5.54
C PHE A 234 -8.40 3.84 -5.10
N PHE A 235 -7.13 3.78 -5.49
CA PHE A 235 -6.22 2.70 -5.07
C PHE A 235 -6.09 2.57 -3.54
N GLU A 236 -5.94 3.70 -2.84
CA GLU A 236 -5.81 3.71 -1.39
C GLU A 236 -7.08 3.24 -0.70
N ASN A 237 -8.24 3.62 -1.22
CA ASN A 237 -9.54 3.17 -0.71
C ASN A 237 -9.74 1.66 -0.94
N SER A 238 -9.38 1.16 -2.12
CA SER A 238 -9.44 -0.26 -2.46
C SER A 238 -8.47 -1.09 -1.61
N ARG A 239 -7.24 -0.60 -1.40
CA ARG A 239 -6.27 -1.20 -0.48
C ARG A 239 -6.82 -1.28 0.94
N LYS A 240 -7.37 -0.19 1.48
CA LYS A 240 -7.99 -0.18 2.83
C LYS A 240 -9.12 -1.19 2.96
N LYS A 241 -9.93 -1.38 1.91
CA LYS A 241 -10.99 -2.41 1.89
C LYS A 241 -10.37 -3.82 1.92
N SER A 242 -9.33 -4.09 1.14
CA SER A 242 -8.59 -5.36 1.19
C SER A 242 -7.97 -5.62 2.57
N ASP A 243 -7.35 -4.61 3.18
CA ASP A 243 -6.72 -4.72 4.51
C ASP A 243 -7.73 -5.05 5.61
N LYS A 244 -8.99 -4.60 5.49
CA LYS A 244 -10.07 -5.06 6.39
C LYS A 244 -10.27 -6.57 6.32
N GLY A 245 -10.17 -7.16 5.12
CA GLY A 245 -10.20 -8.61 4.94
C GLY A 245 -9.03 -9.31 5.64
N SER A 246 -7.81 -8.77 5.51
CA SER A 246 -6.63 -9.28 6.23
C SER A 246 -6.81 -9.22 7.76
N GLU A 247 -7.40 -8.14 8.28
CA GLU A 247 -7.69 -8.05 9.72
C GLU A 247 -8.73 -9.09 10.17
N VAL A 248 -9.77 -9.37 9.36
CA VAL A 248 -10.71 -10.48 9.63
C VAL A 248 -9.98 -11.82 9.60
N SER A 249 -9.09 -12.06 8.64
CA SER A 249 -8.25 -13.27 8.58
C SER A 249 -7.47 -13.50 9.90
N LYS A 250 -6.91 -12.44 10.48
CA LYS A 250 -6.19 -12.50 11.77
C LYS A 250 -7.12 -12.90 12.92
N LEU A 251 -8.37 -12.44 12.92
CA LEU A 251 -9.36 -12.82 13.93
C LEU A 251 -9.82 -14.27 13.75
N ILE A 252 -9.99 -14.74 12.51
CA ILE A 252 -10.33 -16.15 12.22
C ILE A 252 -9.24 -17.05 12.80
N LYS A 253 -7.95 -16.70 12.63
CA LYS A 253 -6.84 -17.46 13.22
C LYS A 253 -7.02 -17.63 14.72
N ILE A 254 -7.28 -16.54 15.44
CA ILE A 254 -7.43 -16.55 16.90
C ILE A 254 -8.63 -17.39 17.32
N GLN A 255 -9.77 -17.24 16.64
CA GLN A 255 -10.97 -18.04 16.91
C GLN A 255 -10.69 -19.54 16.74
N LYS A 256 -10.00 -19.93 15.65
CA LYS A 256 -9.60 -21.32 15.41
C LYS A 256 -8.68 -21.85 16.52
N ILE A 257 -7.72 -21.05 16.98
CA ILE A 257 -6.84 -21.42 18.11
C ILE A 257 -7.65 -21.59 19.40
N ILE A 258 -8.58 -20.68 19.71
CA ILE A 258 -9.47 -20.80 20.88
C ILE A 258 -10.28 -22.11 20.83
N ASN A 259 -10.75 -22.50 19.64
CA ASN A 259 -11.52 -23.72 19.44
C ASN A 259 -10.68 -25.00 19.36
N GLY A 260 -9.35 -24.91 19.41
CA GLY A 260 -8.44 -26.05 19.22
C GLY A 260 -8.43 -26.60 17.78
N GLU A 261 -8.80 -25.77 16.81
CA GLU A 261 -8.87 -26.12 15.40
C GLU A 261 -7.57 -25.78 14.66
N VAL A 262 -7.15 -26.67 13.74
CA VAL A 262 -6.02 -26.41 12.84
C VAL A 262 -6.49 -25.56 11.67
N THR A 263 -5.68 -24.56 11.29
CA THR A 263 -5.97 -23.68 10.16
C THR A 263 -4.67 -23.32 9.44
N THR A 264 -4.76 -23.15 8.11
CA THR A 264 -3.66 -22.63 7.28
C THR A 264 -4.02 -21.28 6.69
N SER A 265 -3.07 -20.60 6.07
CA SER A 265 -3.28 -19.26 5.50
C SER A 265 -4.37 -19.26 4.42
N LYS A 266 -4.45 -20.32 3.59
CA LYS A 266 -5.50 -20.44 2.57
C LYS A 266 -6.91 -20.56 3.14
N ASP A 267 -7.08 -21.18 4.31
CA ASP A 267 -8.40 -21.41 4.90
C ASP A 267 -9.02 -20.12 5.45
N ARG A 268 -8.21 -19.06 5.55
CA ARG A 268 -8.56 -17.76 6.13
C ARG A 268 -8.50 -16.62 5.11
N VAL A 269 -8.56 -16.91 3.81
CA VAL A 269 -8.65 -15.87 2.77
C VAL A 269 -10.03 -15.20 2.82
N VAL A 270 -10.06 -13.88 3.00
CA VAL A 270 -11.30 -13.10 3.19
C VAL A 270 -11.49 -12.07 2.07
N SER A 271 -12.68 -12.05 1.46
CA SER A 271 -13.12 -10.97 0.58
C SER A 271 -13.56 -9.76 1.41
N SER A 272 -13.19 -8.55 0.99
CA SER A 272 -13.62 -7.30 1.62
C SER A 272 -15.14 -7.17 1.73
N ASP A 273 -15.87 -7.70 0.76
CA ASP A 273 -17.32 -7.55 0.63
C ASP A 273 -18.07 -8.54 1.54
N LYS A 274 -17.36 -9.54 2.07
CA LYS A 274 -17.90 -10.55 2.99
C LYS A 274 -17.38 -10.38 4.41
N THR A 275 -16.83 -9.21 4.76
CA THR A 275 -16.26 -8.98 6.11
C THR A 275 -17.31 -8.95 7.23
N GLU A 276 -18.58 -8.73 6.88
CA GLU A 276 -19.72 -8.81 7.81
C GLU A 276 -20.23 -10.25 7.93
N GLY A 277 -20.59 -10.69 9.13
CA GLY A 277 -21.12 -12.03 9.39
C GLY A 277 -20.10 -13.14 9.70
N TYR A 278 -18.79 -12.85 9.71
CA TYR A 278 -17.78 -13.82 10.18
C TYR A 278 -17.84 -14.09 11.68
N PHE A 279 -18.31 -13.11 12.46
CA PHE A 279 -18.37 -13.17 13.91
C PHE A 279 -19.68 -12.57 14.39
N GLU A 280 -20.22 -13.11 15.48
CA GLU A 280 -21.38 -12.50 16.16
C GLU A 280 -20.99 -11.17 16.83
N ASP A 281 -22.00 -10.34 17.10
CA ASP A 281 -21.81 -9.10 17.85
C ASP A 281 -21.24 -9.41 19.25
N GLY A 282 -20.16 -8.73 19.63
CA GLY A 282 -19.40 -8.99 20.86
C GLY A 282 -18.28 -10.03 20.71
N GLU A 283 -18.43 -11.03 19.84
CA GLU A 283 -17.34 -11.99 19.56
C GLU A 283 -16.17 -11.30 18.87
N LYS A 284 -16.46 -10.43 17.90
CA LYS A 284 -15.43 -9.62 17.23
C LYS A 284 -14.64 -8.75 18.22
N GLU A 285 -15.32 -8.16 19.21
CA GLU A 285 -14.68 -7.35 20.26
C GLU A 285 -13.76 -8.21 21.14
N LYS A 286 -14.24 -9.38 21.57
CA LYS A 286 -13.44 -10.37 22.30
C LYS A 286 -12.18 -10.76 21.53
N LEU A 287 -12.31 -11.16 20.27
CA LEU A 287 -11.18 -11.60 19.45
C LEU A 287 -10.19 -10.45 19.19
N ALA A 288 -10.69 -9.23 18.96
CA ALA A 288 -9.86 -8.05 18.80
C ALA A 288 -9.07 -7.71 20.07
N TYR A 289 -9.70 -7.81 21.24
CA TYR A 289 -9.04 -7.64 22.53
C TYR A 289 -7.96 -8.70 22.75
N VAL A 290 -8.29 -9.98 22.56
CA VAL A 290 -7.34 -11.10 22.67
C VAL A 290 -6.13 -10.84 21.77
N ARG A 291 -6.36 -10.48 20.50
CA ARG A 291 -5.28 -10.13 19.56
C ARG A 291 -4.39 -9.00 20.08
N GLN A 292 -4.99 -7.94 20.62
CA GLN A 292 -4.26 -6.78 21.11
C GLN A 292 -3.38 -7.15 22.30
N VAL A 293 -3.88 -7.97 23.22
CA VAL A 293 -3.14 -8.45 24.40
C VAL A 293 -2.07 -9.48 24.05
N MET A 294 -2.31 -10.32 23.03
CA MET A 294 -1.31 -11.27 22.54
C MET A 294 -0.02 -10.60 22.07
N ARG A 295 -0.10 -9.39 21.48
CA ARG A 295 1.08 -8.68 20.93
C ARG A 295 2.20 -8.49 21.97
N PRO A 296 1.98 -7.84 23.14
CA PRO A 296 3.00 -7.77 24.18
C PRO A 296 3.26 -9.12 24.86
N MET A 297 2.29 -10.04 24.91
CA MET A 297 2.51 -11.37 25.51
C MET A 297 3.50 -12.22 24.71
N ARG A 298 3.52 -12.13 23.38
CA ARG A 298 4.49 -12.85 22.54
C ARG A 298 5.94 -12.50 22.89
N GLU A 299 6.21 -11.29 23.37
CA GLU A 299 7.55 -10.89 23.83
C GLU A 299 7.93 -11.57 25.14
N VAL A 300 6.97 -11.64 26.08
CA VAL A 300 7.18 -12.21 27.42
C VAL A 300 7.18 -13.74 27.38
N LEU A 301 6.33 -14.33 26.54
CA LEU A 301 6.08 -15.77 26.40
C LEU A 301 6.71 -16.32 25.11
N LYS A 302 7.82 -15.75 24.65
CA LYS A 302 8.46 -16.07 23.35
C LYS A 302 8.78 -17.54 23.08
N ASN A 303 8.89 -18.36 24.13
CA ASN A 303 9.17 -19.81 24.04
C ASN A 303 7.92 -20.68 24.22
N LYS A 304 6.73 -20.08 24.35
CA LYS A 304 5.48 -20.80 24.56
C LYS A 304 4.76 -21.04 23.22
N PRO A 305 4.04 -22.16 23.08
CA PRO A 305 3.15 -22.37 21.95
C PRO A 305 2.13 -21.24 21.82
N GLU A 306 1.72 -20.92 20.59
CA GLU A 306 0.75 -19.86 20.32
C GLU A 306 -0.59 -20.10 21.06
N GLN A 307 -0.98 -21.38 21.22
CA GLN A 307 -2.13 -21.81 22.03
C GLN A 307 -2.07 -21.27 23.47
N GLU A 308 -0.94 -21.46 24.17
CA GLU A 308 -0.77 -20.99 25.55
C GLU A 308 -0.84 -19.45 25.64
N ILE A 309 -0.36 -18.75 24.61
CA ILE A 309 -0.41 -17.29 24.54
C ILE A 309 -1.86 -16.80 24.35
N VAL A 310 -2.63 -17.47 23.49
CA VAL A 310 -4.07 -17.19 23.29
C VAL A 310 -4.85 -17.46 24.57
N GLU A 311 -4.59 -18.58 25.25
CA GLU A 311 -5.24 -18.92 26.53
C GLU A 311 -4.95 -17.88 27.62
N ALA A 312 -3.70 -17.43 27.75
CA ALA A 312 -3.34 -16.36 28.68
C ALA A 312 -4.06 -15.03 28.35
N ALA A 313 -4.14 -14.66 27.07
CA ALA A 313 -4.86 -13.46 26.64
C ALA A 313 -6.37 -13.58 26.86
N LEU A 314 -6.94 -14.78 26.69
CA LEU A 314 -8.35 -15.06 26.96
C LEU A 314 -8.68 -14.92 28.45
N GLN A 315 -7.83 -15.43 29.34
CA GLN A 315 -7.98 -15.23 30.79
C GLN A 315 -7.95 -13.75 31.20
N CYS A 316 -7.15 -12.92 30.50
CA CYS A 316 -7.16 -11.48 30.71
C CYS A 316 -8.51 -10.85 30.31
N TYR A 317 -9.10 -11.31 29.21
CA TYR A 317 -10.41 -10.84 28.76
C TYR A 317 -11.51 -11.23 29.75
N GLU A 318 -11.54 -12.49 30.22
CA GLU A 318 -12.53 -12.98 31.18
C GLU A 318 -12.52 -12.14 32.47
N LYS A 319 -11.34 -11.87 33.02
CA LYS A 319 -11.18 -10.99 34.20
C LYS A 319 -11.60 -9.54 33.97
N LEU A 320 -11.57 -9.06 32.72
CA LEU A 320 -12.02 -7.72 32.37
C LEU A 320 -13.56 -7.67 32.30
N VAL A 321 -14.19 -8.71 31.75
CA VAL A 321 -15.64 -8.83 31.64
C VAL A 321 -16.27 -9.04 33.02
N GLU A 322 -15.66 -9.87 33.89
CA GLU A 322 -16.12 -10.08 35.28
C GLU A 322 -16.12 -8.79 36.15
N LYS A 323 -15.36 -7.77 35.74
CA LYS A 323 -15.26 -6.48 36.46
C LYS A 323 -16.23 -5.40 35.96
N LYS A 324 -16.93 -5.64 34.85
CA LYS A 324 -17.91 -4.69 34.26
C LYS A 324 -19.31 -5.00 34.77
#